data_AF-A0A8H7A8Y0-F1
#
_entry.id   AF-A0A8H7A8Y0-F1
#
_cell.length_a   1.000
_cell.length_b   1.000
_cell.length_c   1.000
_cell.angle_alpha   90.00
_cell.angle_beta   90.00
_cell.angle_gamma   90.00
#
_symmetry.space_group_name_H-M   'P 1'
#
loop_
_entity.id
_entity.type
_entity.pdbx_description
1 polymer ?
#
loop_
_entity_poly.entity_id
_entity_poly.type
_entity_poly.pdbx_seq_one_letter_code
_entity_poly.pdbx_strand_id
1 'polypeptide(L)'
;MCVHYGLIASGNQVISDAKFRDKLNKDLGGNVLCVVMEAAGIASNFPCLVIRGICDYSDSHKNKDWQEHAAAVAAAYAKELLLIVQPKRSRETVSSRTYFRRVSDSSHEGKCITNAEIAI
;
A
#
# COMPACT_ATOMS: atom_id res chain seq x y z
N MET A 1 -12.14 -2.43 14.44
CA MET A 1 -11.31 -1.71 13.47
C MET A 1 -10.10 -1.19 14.21
N CYS A 2 -8.91 -1.54 13.76
CA CYS A 2 -7.64 -1.14 14.35
C CYS A 2 -6.80 -0.42 13.28
N VAL A 3 -6.13 0.68 13.64
CA VAL A 3 -5.27 1.40 12.70
C VAL A 3 -3.83 1.20 13.13
N HIS A 4 -3.01 0.73 12.19
CA HIS A 4 -1.59 0.49 12.36
C HIS A 4 -0.80 1.43 11.43
N TYR A 5 0.29 1.96 11.94
CA TYR A 5 1.20 2.80 11.18
C TYR A 5 2.50 2.03 10.97
N GLY A 6 2.96 1.91 9.73
CA GLY A 6 4.22 1.23 9.48
C GLY A 6 4.58 1.07 8.01
N LEU A 7 5.54 0.19 7.77
CA LEU A 7 6.11 -0.02 6.45
C LEU A 7 5.25 -0.98 5.64
N ILE A 8 4.96 -0.57 4.40
CA ILE A 8 4.43 -1.44 3.37
C ILE A 8 5.54 -1.79 2.39
N ALA A 9 5.80 -3.08 2.23
CA ALA A 9 6.67 -3.57 1.18
C ALA A 9 5.87 -3.71 -0.12
N SER A 10 6.40 -3.19 -1.22
CA SER A 10 5.79 -3.34 -2.54
C SER A 10 6.72 -4.03 -3.53
N GLY A 11 6.16 -4.91 -4.34
CA GLY A 11 6.88 -5.62 -5.41
C GLY A 11 5.94 -6.22 -6.45
N ASN A 12 6.45 -6.77 -7.54
CA ASN A 12 5.66 -7.23 -8.68
C ASN A 12 5.11 -8.67 -8.55
N GLN A 13 5.19 -9.29 -7.37
CA GLN A 13 4.81 -10.69 -7.15
C GLN A 13 3.77 -10.81 -6.06
N VAL A 14 2.79 -11.68 -6.27
CA VAL A 14 1.89 -12.13 -5.20
C VAL A 14 2.72 -12.92 -4.22
N ILE A 15 2.65 -12.58 -2.94
CA ILE A 15 3.21 -13.41 -1.87
C ILE A 15 2.11 -14.31 -1.31
N SER A 16 2.35 -15.62 -1.36
CA SER A 16 1.45 -16.66 -0.82
C SER A 16 2.23 -17.76 -0.09
N ASP A 17 3.45 -17.47 0.33
CA ASP A 17 4.28 -18.36 1.15
C ASP A 17 4.73 -17.62 2.40
N ALA A 18 4.31 -18.13 3.56
CA ALA A 18 4.68 -17.58 4.86
C ALA A 18 6.19 -17.54 5.07
N LYS A 19 6.94 -18.55 4.61
CA LYS A 19 8.40 -18.58 4.77
C LYS A 19 9.05 -17.48 3.96
N PHE A 20 8.61 -17.29 2.72
CA PHE A 20 9.08 -16.19 1.88
C PHE A 20 8.70 -14.82 2.46
N ARG A 21 7.47 -14.64 2.93
CA ARG A 21 7.02 -13.40 3.60
C ARG A 21 7.89 -13.06 4.81
N ASP A 22 8.14 -14.03 5.68
CA ASP A 22 8.90 -13.82 6.91
C ASP A 22 10.37 -13.55 6.61
N LYS A 23 10.93 -14.23 5.60
CA LYS A 23 12.27 -13.93 5.08
C LYS A 23 12.32 -12.51 4.52
N LEU A 24 11.34 -12.11 3.71
CA LEU A 24 11.26 -10.77 3.14
C LEU A 24 11.21 -9.71 4.25
N ASN A 25 10.40 -9.92 5.30
CA ASN A 25 10.36 -9.00 6.43
C ASN A 25 11.73 -8.88 7.10
N LYS A 26 12.41 -10.01 7.37
CA LYS A 26 13.77 -10.02 7.94
C LYS A 26 14.78 -9.29 7.05
N ASP A 27 14.78 -9.57 5.75
CA ASP A 27 15.66 -8.95 4.76
C ASP A 27 15.43 -7.43 4.67
N LEU A 28 14.23 -6.95 5.04
CA LEU A 28 13.84 -5.54 5.08
C LEU A 28 13.88 -4.92 6.49
N GLY A 29 14.55 -5.57 7.45
CA GLY A 29 14.80 -5.01 8.78
C GLY A 29 13.71 -5.29 9.83
N GLY A 30 12.76 -6.18 9.55
CA GLY A 30 11.82 -6.74 10.53
C GLY A 30 10.57 -5.90 10.82
N ASN A 31 10.38 -4.76 10.16
CA ASN A 31 9.33 -3.78 10.46
C ASN A 31 8.24 -3.68 9.38
N VAL A 32 8.19 -4.62 8.43
CA VAL A 32 7.17 -4.66 7.38
C VAL A 32 5.86 -5.19 7.96
N LEU A 33 4.79 -4.40 7.82
CA LEU A 33 3.46 -4.75 8.32
C LEU A 33 2.53 -5.29 7.22
N CYS A 34 2.79 -4.94 5.96
CA CYS A 34 1.95 -5.37 4.84
C CYS A 34 2.79 -5.49 3.57
N VAL A 35 2.39 -6.41 2.69
CA VAL A 35 3.00 -6.59 1.36
C VAL A 35 1.95 -6.40 0.27
N VAL A 36 2.29 -5.63 -0.76
CA VAL A 36 1.36 -5.25 -1.82
C VAL A 36 2.03 -5.31 -3.19
N MET A 37 1.23 -5.38 -4.25
CA MET A 37 1.78 -5.53 -5.60
C MET A 37 2.02 -4.23 -6.37
N GLU A 38 1.50 -3.09 -5.87
CA GLU A 38 1.29 -1.93 -6.75
C GLU A 38 1.57 -0.57 -6.09
N ALA A 39 2.10 -0.52 -4.87
CA ALA A 39 2.39 0.77 -4.20
C ALA A 39 3.75 1.39 -4.62
N ALA A 40 4.67 0.59 -5.16
CA ALA A 40 6.05 1.00 -5.47
C ALA A 40 6.14 2.15 -6.48
N GLY A 41 5.32 2.10 -7.54
CA GLY A 41 5.34 3.13 -8.57
C GLY A 41 4.76 4.48 -8.10
N ILE A 42 3.86 4.44 -7.11
CA ILE A 42 3.14 5.62 -6.59
C ILE A 42 3.92 6.33 -5.47
N ALA A 43 4.68 5.61 -4.66
CA ALA A 43 5.41 6.26 -3.56
C ALA A 43 6.72 6.94 -3.99
N SER A 44 7.32 6.49 -5.11
CA SER A 44 8.63 6.98 -5.56
C SER A 44 8.59 8.36 -6.24
N ASN A 45 7.43 8.74 -6.78
CA ASN A 45 7.34 9.91 -7.67
C ASN A 45 6.47 11.05 -7.12
N PHE A 46 5.80 10.87 -5.97
CA PHE A 46 4.91 11.88 -5.39
C PHE A 46 4.77 11.70 -3.88
N PRO A 47 4.73 12.79 -3.08
CA PRO A 47 4.40 12.70 -1.66
C PRO A 47 2.96 12.18 -1.48
N CYS A 48 2.81 10.88 -1.18
CA CYS A 48 1.51 10.25 -0.98
C CYS A 48 1.41 9.55 0.36
N LEU A 49 0.17 9.44 0.86
CA LEU A 49 -0.20 8.55 1.95
C LEU A 49 -0.88 7.31 1.34
N VAL A 50 -0.42 6.12 1.71
CA VAL A 50 -1.06 4.87 1.31
C VAL A 50 -1.97 4.40 2.45
N ILE A 51 -3.21 4.07 2.11
CA ILE A 51 -4.19 3.47 3.04
C ILE A 51 -4.54 2.08 2.51
N ARG A 52 -4.36 1.05 3.34
CA ARG A 52 -4.56 -0.36 2.94
C ARG A 52 -5.44 -1.10 3.95
N GLY A 53 -6.44 -1.81 3.44
CA GLY A 53 -7.17 -2.84 4.17
C GLY A 53 -6.46 -4.19 4.08
N ILE A 54 -6.47 -4.97 5.16
CA ILE A 54 -5.86 -6.30 5.18
C ILE A 54 -6.90 -7.35 4.76
N CYS A 55 -6.59 -8.11 3.71
CA CYS A 55 -7.48 -9.14 3.16
C CYS A 55 -6.92 -10.56 3.19
N ASP A 56 -5.62 -10.73 3.48
CA ASP A 56 -4.98 -12.03 3.64
C ASP A 56 -3.68 -11.89 4.46
N TYR A 57 -3.12 -13.03 4.89
CA TYR A 57 -1.84 -13.09 5.62
C TYR A 57 -0.62 -13.25 4.70
N SER A 58 -0.80 -13.17 3.38
CA SER A 58 0.26 -13.43 2.39
C SER A 58 0.93 -14.79 2.59
N ASP A 59 0.11 -15.81 2.84
CA ASP A 59 0.51 -17.21 3.00
C ASP A 59 -0.35 -18.12 2.09
N SER A 60 -0.23 -19.43 2.32
CA SER A 60 -0.92 -20.45 1.53
C SER A 60 -2.44 -20.46 1.73
N HIS A 61 -2.96 -19.78 2.76
CA HIS A 61 -4.39 -19.72 3.07
C HIS A 61 -5.10 -18.54 2.40
N LYS A 62 -4.42 -17.83 1.50
CA LYS A 62 -4.97 -16.70 0.75
C LYS A 62 -6.26 -17.10 0.03
N ASN A 63 -7.32 -16.33 0.28
CA ASN A 63 -8.60 -16.39 -0.43
C ASN A 63 -9.06 -14.98 -0.83
N LYS A 64 -10.23 -14.88 -1.46
CA LYS A 64 -10.78 -13.59 -1.92
C LYS A 64 -11.88 -13.04 -1.02
N ASP A 65 -12.28 -13.79 0.00
CA ASP A 65 -13.51 -13.54 0.78
C ASP A 65 -13.45 -12.20 1.53
N TRP A 66 -12.25 -11.79 1.95
CA TRP A 66 -12.03 -10.57 2.71
C TRP A 66 -11.72 -9.34 1.86
N GLN A 67 -11.56 -9.47 0.53
CA GLN A 67 -11.13 -8.36 -0.32
C GLN A 67 -12.13 -7.21 -0.34
N GLU A 68 -13.42 -7.53 -0.44
CA GLU A 68 -14.49 -6.52 -0.45
C GLU A 68 -14.58 -5.80 0.90
N HIS A 69 -14.53 -6.54 2.00
CA HIS A 69 -14.53 -5.99 3.35
C HIS A 69 -13.32 -5.07 3.58
N ALA A 70 -12.12 -5.55 3.27
CA ALA A 70 -10.88 -4.79 3.42
C ALA A 70 -10.89 -3.50 2.57
N ALA A 71 -11.40 -3.57 1.33
CA ALA A 71 -11.54 -2.41 0.46
C ALA A 71 -12.54 -1.39 1.03
N ALA A 72 -13.69 -1.85 1.54
CA ALA A 72 -14.70 -0.99 2.15
C ALA A 72 -14.16 -0.28 3.40
N VAL A 73 -13.45 -1.01 4.27
CA VAL A 73 -12.84 -0.46 5.49
C VAL A 73 -11.78 0.60 5.16
N ALA A 74 -10.90 0.32 4.19
CA ALA A 74 -9.89 1.28 3.72
C ALA A 74 -10.53 2.54 3.12
N ALA A 75 -11.57 2.39 2.31
CA ALA A 75 -12.29 3.51 1.70
C ALA A 75 -13.04 4.35 2.74
N ALA A 76 -13.68 3.71 3.73
CA ALA A 76 -14.35 4.40 4.83
C ALA A 76 -13.34 5.22 5.66
N TYR A 77 -12.21 4.62 6.01
CA TYR A 77 -11.14 5.34 6.73
C TYR A 77 -10.59 6.52 5.92
N ALA A 78 -10.31 6.32 4.63
CA ALA A 78 -9.84 7.38 3.74
C ALA A 78 -10.84 8.54 3.65
N LYS A 79 -12.14 8.25 3.58
CA LYS A 79 -13.19 9.26 3.58
C LYS A 79 -13.15 10.10 4.85
N GLU A 80 -13.14 9.46 6.03
CA GLU A 80 -13.10 10.17 7.30
C GLU A 80 -11.82 11.00 7.47
N LEU A 81 -10.67 10.47 7.03
CA LEU A 81 -9.41 11.20 7.02
C LEU A 81 -9.49 12.47 6.14
N LEU A 82 -10.07 12.36 4.95
CA LEU A 82 -10.22 13.51 4.05
C LEU A 82 -11.17 14.59 4.59
N LEU A 83 -12.10 14.23 5.48
CA LEU A 83 -12.97 15.21 6.14
C LEU A 83 -12.24 16.06 7.18
N ILE A 84 -11.16 15.55 7.78
CA ILE A 84 -10.40 16.25 8.82
C ILE A 84 -9.12 16.91 8.29
N VAL A 85 -8.58 16.44 7.17
CA VAL A 85 -7.38 17.03 6.55
C VAL A 85 -7.75 18.33 5.85
N GLN A 86 -7.15 19.44 6.29
CA GLN A 86 -7.36 20.73 5.64
C GLN A 86 -6.67 20.78 4.26
N PRO A 87 -7.38 21.18 3.20
CA PRO A 87 -6.77 21.32 1.89
C PRO A 87 -5.75 22.47 1.91
N LYS A 88 -4.48 22.14 1.72
CA LYS A 88 -3.43 23.13 1.44
C LYS A 88 -3.28 23.27 -0.08
N ARG A 89 -3.22 24.51 -0.56
CA ARG A 89 -2.99 24.81 -1.98
C ARG A 89 -1.55 24.42 -2.32
N SER A 90 -1.35 23.26 -2.95
CA SER A 90 -0.03 22.84 -3.42
C SER A 90 0.42 23.74 -4.57
N ARG A 91 1.61 24.36 -4.45
CA ARG A 91 2.28 25.00 -5.58
C ARG A 91 2.85 23.87 -6.44
N GLU A 92 2.32 23.75 -7.66
CA GLU A 92 2.62 22.73 -8.68
C GLU A 92 2.07 21.32 -8.40
N THR A 93 0.99 20.98 -9.11
CA THR A 93 0.51 19.60 -9.27
C THR A 93 0.85 19.14 -10.68
N VAL A 94 1.76 18.19 -10.83
CA VAL A 94 1.74 17.35 -12.04
C VAL A 94 0.38 16.65 -12.07
N SER A 95 -0.35 16.77 -13.17
CA SER A 95 -1.70 16.19 -13.29
C SER A 95 -1.69 14.72 -12.88
N SER A 96 -2.60 14.34 -11.98
CA SER A 96 -2.79 12.95 -11.51
C SER A 96 -2.90 11.98 -12.68
N ARG A 97 -3.45 12.43 -13.81
CA ARG A 97 -3.59 11.62 -15.03
C ARG A 97 -2.26 11.29 -15.72
N THR A 98 -1.31 12.23 -15.71
CA THR A 98 0.04 12.02 -16.25
C THR A 98 0.86 11.13 -15.32
N TYR A 99 0.59 11.24 -14.02
CA TYR A 99 1.20 10.44 -12.97
C TYR A 99 0.80 8.96 -13.05
N PHE A 100 -0.51 8.67 -13.05
CA PHE A 100 -1.01 7.29 -13.16
C PHE A 100 -0.48 6.60 -14.42
N ARG A 101 -0.36 7.33 -15.53
CA ARG A 101 0.20 6.80 -16.78
C ARG A 101 1.66 6.37 -16.63
N ARG A 102 2.48 7.21 -15.96
CA ARG A 102 3.88 6.90 -15.68
C ARG A 102 4.03 5.71 -14.72
N VAL A 103 3.16 5.58 -13.72
CA VAL A 103 3.13 4.42 -12.81
C VAL A 103 2.87 3.12 -13.58
N SER A 104 1.92 3.15 -14.52
CA SER A 104 1.64 2.01 -15.40
C SER A 104 2.86 1.60 -16.22
N ASP A 105 3.58 2.59 -16.77
CA ASP A 105 4.78 2.39 -17.60
C ASP A 105 6.04 1.98 -16.79
N SER A 106 6.07 2.24 -15.47
CA SER A 106 7.22 1.97 -14.58
C SER A 106 7.23 0.55 -13.98
N SER A 107 6.28 -0.31 -14.37
CA SER A 107 6.00 -1.62 -13.75
C SER A 107 7.12 -2.67 -13.91
N HIS A 108 8.35 -2.27 -14.29
CA HIS A 108 9.38 -3.21 -14.75
C HIS A 108 10.64 -3.34 -13.89
N GLU A 109 10.90 -2.52 -12.87
CA GLU A 109 12.08 -2.78 -12.02
C GLU A 109 12.03 -2.06 -10.66
N GLY A 110 11.86 -2.82 -9.56
CA GLY A 110 12.16 -2.34 -8.21
C GLY A 110 11.25 -2.83 -7.09
N LYS A 111 11.86 -3.34 -6.00
CA LYS A 111 11.22 -3.39 -4.68
C LYS A 111 11.23 -1.98 -4.11
N CYS A 112 10.09 -1.51 -3.59
CA CYS A 112 10.00 -0.20 -2.93
C CYS A 112 9.34 -0.36 -1.57
N ILE A 113 9.85 0.36 -0.57
CA ILE A 113 9.30 0.40 0.79
C ILE A 113 8.78 1.81 1.02
N THR A 114 7.55 1.91 1.52
CA THR A 114 6.88 3.19 1.76
C THR A 114 6.27 3.18 3.17
N ASN A 115 6.24 4.36 3.81
CA ASN A 115 5.44 4.57 5.01
C ASN A 115 3.96 4.65 4.62
N ALA A 116 3.08 4.03 5.41
CA ALA A 116 1.65 3.99 5.16
C ALA A 116 0.82 3.86 6.44
N GLU A 117 -0.47 4.14 6.30
CA GLU A 117 -1.49 3.81 7.28
C GLU A 117 -2.21 2.53 6.86
N ILE A 118 -2.32 1.58 7.78
CA ILE A 118 -2.95 0.28 7.56
C ILE A 118 -4.18 0.25 8.44
N ALA A 119 -5.36 0.15 7.83
CA ALA A 119 -6.62 0.01 8.54
C ALA A 119 -7.04 -1.47 8.50
N ILE A 120 -7.15 -2.11 9.67
CA ILE A 120 -7.63 -3.48 9.84
C ILE A 120 -9.09 -3.47 10.26
#